data_AF-A0A8B6H4Q1-F1
#
_entry.id   AF-A0A8B6H4Q1-F1
#
_cell.length_a   1.000
_cell.length_b   1.000
_cell.length_c   1.000
_cell.angle_alpha   90.00
_cell.angle_beta   90.00
_cell.angle_gamma   90.00
#
_symmetry.space_group_name_H-M   'P 1'
#
loop_
_entity.id
_entity.type
_entity.pdbx_description
1 polymer ?
#
loop_
_entity_poly.entity_id
_entity_poly.type
_entity_poly.pdbx_seq_one_letter_code
_entity_poly.pdbx_strand_id
1 'polypeptide(L)'
;MMSSLYDTVDFSSDDYDRVGIQRPKSQGNQNQQKPVVTKNICVRIKQHRFSILAFVSGIIITIFITVPVMLTKSSTIEDDSRFDRKSTHLSVFLSKDNTILSNVYTRETPDAVNHPKQLQTYLGTLGNRCFTSTDKIYFEIKSTFNILSTMQDNDTRTLIAEVGLVGRNKVDNYFYVGGSDGWSFSIHNCLRSICLSAEHQKQNFDKPIKIISNSNKARTHVSGRLGFFVNMNRKEFSVIDKETMTILHTFQRVSSPGEICPAFAVYNPRVVEVKVEMTYSYDFQKIPVFNVIA
;
A
#
# COMPACT_ATOMS: atom_id res chain seq x y z
N MET A 1 36.69 -30.03 0.81
CA MET A 1 37.58 -28.91 1.18
C MET A 1 37.28 -27.73 0.27
N MET A 2 36.47 -26.79 0.74
CA MET A 2 36.67 -25.33 0.62
C MET A 2 35.38 -24.66 1.13
N SER A 3 35.58 -23.86 2.17
CA SER A 3 34.59 -23.22 3.03
C SER A 3 33.99 -21.96 2.41
N SER A 4 32.67 -21.77 2.56
CA SER A 4 32.03 -20.47 2.33
C SER A 4 32.20 -19.58 3.56
N LEU A 5 32.83 -18.43 3.37
CA LEU A 5 32.80 -17.32 4.31
C LEU A 5 31.56 -16.48 3.99
N TYR A 6 30.57 -16.50 4.87
CA TYR A 6 29.57 -15.45 4.97
C TYR A 6 29.88 -14.68 6.24
N ASP A 7 30.40 -13.47 6.07
CA ASP A 7 30.53 -12.51 7.15
C ASP A 7 29.12 -12.10 7.59
N THR A 8 28.82 -12.43 8.84
CA THR A 8 27.65 -11.98 9.58
C THR A 8 27.96 -10.58 10.10
N VAL A 9 27.20 -9.57 9.65
CA VAL A 9 27.27 -8.23 10.22
C VAL A 9 26.33 -8.20 11.41
N ASP A 10 26.91 -8.35 12.61
CA ASP A 10 26.22 -8.14 13.89
C ASP A 10 25.86 -6.66 14.05
N PHE A 11 24.57 -6.37 14.20
CA PHE A 11 24.09 -5.07 14.67
C PHE A 11 23.89 -5.15 16.19
N SER A 12 24.86 -4.62 16.94
CA SER A 12 24.80 -4.45 18.40
C SER A 12 23.69 -3.46 18.80
N SER A 13 22.95 -3.80 19.86
CA SER A 13 21.73 -3.15 20.37
C SER A 13 21.98 -2.01 21.37
N ASP A 14 23.21 -1.56 21.58
CA ASP A 14 23.57 -0.90 22.85
C ASP A 14 23.70 0.64 22.84
N ASP A 15 23.21 1.36 21.83
CA ASP A 15 23.46 2.81 21.71
C ASP A 15 22.24 3.75 21.84
N TYR A 16 21.09 3.27 22.34
CA TYR A 16 19.88 4.12 22.44
C TYR A 16 19.62 4.82 23.78
N ASP A 17 20.41 4.58 24.82
CA ASP A 17 20.21 5.20 26.14
C ASP A 17 21.06 6.45 26.33
N ARG A 18 20.63 7.60 25.77
CA ARG A 18 21.10 8.93 26.23
C ARG A 18 20.28 10.12 25.70
N VAL A 19 18.98 10.18 25.99
CA VAL A 19 18.26 11.46 25.97
C VAL A 19 17.26 11.52 27.12
N GLY A 20 17.66 12.14 28.23
CA GLY A 20 16.77 12.47 29.34
C GLY A 20 15.87 13.64 28.97
N ILE A 21 14.56 13.41 28.94
CA ILE A 21 13.54 14.46 28.82
C ILE A 21 12.50 14.27 29.93
N GLN A 22 12.37 15.31 30.75
CA GLN A 22 11.45 15.42 31.87
C GLN A 22 9.99 15.43 31.39
N ARG A 23 9.13 14.66 32.08
CA ARG A 23 7.68 14.57 31.87
C ARG A 23 6.96 15.80 32.44
N PRO A 24 6.03 16.45 31.71
CA PRO A 24 5.04 17.33 32.32
C PRO A 24 3.84 16.53 32.85
N LYS A 25 3.33 16.97 34.00
CA LYS A 25 2.17 16.41 34.71
C LYS A 25 0.86 16.67 33.95
N SER A 26 -0.03 15.68 34.02
CA SER A 26 -1.41 15.70 33.53
C SER A 26 -2.31 16.68 34.28
N GLN A 27 -3.19 17.38 33.56
CA GLN A 27 -4.41 17.98 34.11
C GLN A 27 -5.60 17.78 33.16
N GLY A 28 -6.73 17.34 33.72
CA GLY A 28 -8.05 17.93 33.46
C GLY A 28 -8.92 17.37 32.34
N ASN A 29 -9.87 16.51 32.73
CA ASN A 29 -11.13 16.20 32.02
C ASN A 29 -11.92 17.46 31.62
N GLN A 30 -12.58 17.45 30.46
CA GLN A 30 -14.00 17.86 30.31
C GLN A 30 -14.70 17.15 29.14
N ASN A 31 -15.87 16.59 29.44
CA ASN A 31 -16.84 16.01 28.51
C ASN A 31 -17.56 17.10 27.72
N GLN A 32 -17.61 16.99 26.39
CA GLN A 32 -18.60 17.70 25.57
C GLN A 32 -19.20 16.76 24.50
N GLN A 33 -20.52 16.61 24.57
CA GLN A 33 -21.35 15.91 23.58
C GLN A 33 -21.30 16.63 22.23
N LYS A 34 -21.04 15.89 21.15
CA LYS A 34 -21.08 16.40 19.76
C LYS A 34 -22.49 16.33 19.18
N PRO A 35 -22.93 17.34 18.40
CA PRO A 35 -24.22 17.34 17.73
C PRO A 35 -24.21 16.43 16.49
N VAL A 36 -25.35 15.77 16.26
CA VAL A 36 -25.62 14.98 15.05
C VAL A 36 -25.86 15.95 13.89
N VAL A 37 -24.97 15.94 12.90
CA VAL A 37 -25.11 16.72 11.66
C VAL A 37 -25.67 15.80 10.57
N THR A 38 -26.95 15.95 10.25
CA THR A 38 -27.57 15.29 9.10
C THR A 38 -27.16 16.04 7.82
N LYS A 39 -26.32 15.41 6.97
CA LYS A 39 -25.93 15.99 5.67
C LYS A 39 -26.88 15.55 4.56
N ASN A 40 -27.39 16.53 3.82
CA ASN A 40 -28.19 16.32 2.61
C ASN A 40 -27.37 15.60 1.51
N ILE A 41 -27.99 14.59 0.91
CA ILE A 41 -27.43 13.79 -0.20
C ILE A 41 -27.60 14.58 -1.49
N CYS A 42 -26.50 14.88 -2.18
CA CYS A 42 -26.51 15.39 -3.55
C CYS A 42 -26.31 14.23 -4.52
N VAL A 43 -27.33 13.94 -5.33
CA VAL A 43 -27.30 12.90 -6.36
C VAL A 43 -26.78 13.52 -7.66
N ARG A 44 -25.67 13.00 -8.19
CA ARG A 44 -25.15 13.40 -9.51
C ARG A 44 -25.30 12.23 -10.47
N ILE A 45 -26.23 12.35 -11.40
CA ILE A 45 -26.46 11.36 -12.47
C ILE A 45 -25.42 11.64 -13.57
N LYS A 46 -24.55 10.67 -13.87
CA LYS A 46 -23.75 10.69 -15.10
C LYS A 46 -24.32 9.66 -16.07
N GLN A 47 -24.65 10.11 -17.27
CA GLN A 47 -25.15 9.26 -18.35
C GLN A 47 -23.97 8.72 -19.15
N HIS A 48 -23.93 7.40 -19.35
CA HIS A 48 -23.05 6.76 -20.34
C HIS A 48 -23.91 6.25 -21.50
N ARG A 49 -23.50 6.57 -22.73
CA ARG A 49 -24.14 6.08 -23.97
C ARG A 49 -23.34 4.87 -24.47
N PHE A 50 -24.02 3.75 -24.67
CA PHE A 50 -23.47 2.61 -25.39
C PHE A 50 -24.21 2.48 -26.71
N SER A 51 -23.48 2.17 -27.78
CA SER A 51 -24.03 1.88 -29.09
C SER A 51 -23.85 0.40 -29.38
N ILE A 52 -24.94 -0.30 -29.69
CA ILE A 52 -24.89 -1.66 -30.22
C ILE A 52 -25.26 -1.56 -31.70
N LEU A 53 -24.38 -2.05 -32.58
CA LEU A 53 -24.70 -2.25 -33.99
C LEU A 53 -25.41 -3.59 -34.14
N ALA A 54 -26.64 -3.57 -34.63
CA ALA A 54 -27.35 -4.77 -35.07
C ALA A 54 -27.50 -4.71 -36.60
N PHE A 55 -27.11 -5.79 -37.28
CA PHE A 55 -27.37 -5.99 -38.70
C PHE A 55 -28.65 -6.79 -38.87
N VAL A 56 -29.70 -6.15 -39.38
CA VAL A 56 -30.90 -6.85 -39.82
C VAL A 56 -31.18 -6.42 -41.25
N SER A 57 -31.07 -7.38 -42.18
CA SER A 57 -31.52 -7.24 -43.57
C SER A 57 -30.98 -6.02 -44.33
N GLY A 58 -29.68 -5.74 -44.22
CA GLY A 58 -29.00 -4.69 -44.99
C GLY A 58 -29.20 -3.25 -44.48
N ILE A 59 -29.91 -3.05 -43.36
CA ILE A 59 -30.07 -1.75 -42.71
C ILE A 59 -29.25 -1.76 -41.41
N ILE A 60 -28.36 -0.77 -41.25
CA ILE A 60 -27.64 -0.54 -40.00
C ILE A 60 -28.58 0.22 -39.05
N ILE A 61 -29.07 -0.46 -38.03
CA ILE A 61 -29.84 0.17 -36.95
C ILE A 61 -28.90 0.40 -35.77
N THR A 62 -28.67 1.67 -35.42
CA THR A 62 -27.93 2.03 -34.21
C THR A 62 -28.93 2.17 -33.06
N ILE A 63 -28.90 1.22 -32.11
CA ILE A 63 -29.74 1.29 -30.91
C ILE A 63 -28.92 1.91 -29.78
N PHE A 64 -29.38 3.05 -29.28
CA PHE A 64 -28.84 3.69 -28.08
C PHE A 64 -29.57 3.16 -26.85
N ILE A 65 -28.93 2.26 -26.11
CA ILE A 65 -29.47 1.80 -24.82
C ILE A 65 -28.93 2.73 -23.74
N THR A 66 -29.84 3.48 -23.11
CA THR A 66 -29.50 4.29 -21.94
C THR A 66 -29.78 3.46 -20.69
N VAL A 67 -28.73 2.89 -20.09
CA VAL A 67 -28.85 2.21 -18.81
C VAL A 67 -28.63 3.23 -17.70
N PRO A 68 -29.64 3.57 -16.86
CA PRO A 68 -29.40 4.39 -15.69
C PRO A 68 -28.56 3.58 -14.70
N VAL A 69 -27.28 3.93 -14.56
CA VAL A 69 -26.46 3.41 -13.47
C VAL A 69 -26.87 4.15 -12.20
N MET A 70 -27.70 3.48 -11.39
CA MET A 70 -28.04 3.94 -10.05
C MET A 70 -26.80 3.82 -9.16
N LEU A 71 -26.18 4.96 -8.86
CA LEU A 71 -25.07 5.09 -7.93
C LEU A 71 -25.62 5.15 -6.50
N THR A 72 -25.64 4.02 -5.81
CA THR A 72 -25.86 4.01 -4.36
C THR A 72 -24.52 4.06 -3.65
N LYS A 73 -24.19 5.24 -3.10
CA LYS A 73 -23.14 5.35 -2.09
C LYS A 73 -23.64 4.60 -0.85
N SER A 74 -23.09 3.43 -0.57
CA SER A 74 -23.36 2.73 0.69
C SER A 74 -22.90 3.62 1.84
N SER A 75 -23.85 4.13 2.62
CA SER A 75 -23.63 5.22 3.57
C SER A 75 -23.24 4.77 4.98
N THR A 76 -22.67 3.58 5.14
CA THR A 76 -22.35 3.03 6.48
C THR A 76 -21.02 2.31 6.61
N ILE A 77 -20.14 2.33 5.59
CA ILE A 77 -18.82 1.71 5.74
C ILE A 77 -17.91 2.73 6.46
N GLU A 78 -17.53 2.41 7.69
CA GLU A 78 -16.47 3.07 8.43
C GLU A 78 -15.25 3.28 7.51
N ASP A 79 -14.58 4.41 7.70
CA ASP A 79 -13.41 4.82 6.92
C ASP A 79 -12.25 3.82 7.13
N ASP A 80 -12.28 2.73 6.35
CA ASP A 80 -11.28 1.65 6.29
C ASP A 80 -9.95 2.14 5.69
N SER A 81 -9.81 3.45 5.41
CA SER A 81 -8.62 4.06 4.82
C SER A 81 -7.47 4.30 5.77
N ARG A 82 -7.18 3.33 6.64
CA ARG A 82 -6.25 3.55 7.75
C ARG A 82 -5.30 2.39 7.95
N PHE A 83 -4.11 2.74 8.39
CA PHE A 83 -3.15 1.81 8.94
C PHE A 83 -3.55 1.39 10.37
N ASP A 84 -3.30 0.12 10.70
CA ASP A 84 -3.48 -0.41 12.05
C ASP A 84 -2.33 0.03 12.95
N ARG A 85 -2.53 1.13 13.68
CA ARG A 85 -1.58 1.66 14.66
C ARG A 85 -1.10 0.63 15.68
N LYS A 86 -1.91 -0.38 16.03
CA LYS A 86 -1.54 -1.40 17.02
C LYS A 86 -0.55 -2.42 16.48
N SER A 87 -0.44 -2.51 15.15
CA SER A 87 0.51 -3.39 14.47
C SER A 87 1.83 -2.70 14.13
N THR A 88 1.85 -1.37 14.08
CA THR A 88 2.97 -0.58 13.57
C THR A 88 4.28 -0.85 14.30
N HIS A 89 5.30 -1.23 13.55
CA HIS A 89 6.67 -1.44 14.04
C HIS A 89 7.26 -0.15 14.64
N LEU A 90 8.14 -0.27 15.64
CA LEU A 90 8.71 0.87 16.38
C LEU A 90 9.58 1.80 15.51
N SER A 91 10.14 1.29 14.42
CA SER A 91 11.02 2.05 13.52
C SER A 91 10.28 2.85 12.44
N VAL A 92 8.95 2.81 12.39
CA VAL A 92 8.13 3.55 11.42
C VAL A 92 7.07 4.37 12.13
N PHE A 93 6.62 5.43 11.48
CA PHE A 93 5.80 6.47 12.09
C PHE A 93 4.49 6.62 11.36
N LEU A 94 3.39 6.73 12.11
CA LEU A 94 2.06 6.98 11.58
C LEU A 94 1.57 8.39 11.93
N SER A 95 0.96 9.08 10.97
CA SER A 95 0.21 10.31 11.22
C SER A 95 -0.92 10.09 12.22
N LYS A 96 -1.37 11.16 12.87
CA LYS A 96 -2.41 11.13 13.91
C LYS A 96 -3.72 10.44 13.48
N ASP A 97 -4.09 10.58 12.22
CA ASP A 97 -5.29 9.98 11.60
C ASP A 97 -5.04 8.57 11.03
N ASN A 98 -3.81 8.06 11.13
CA ASN A 98 -3.35 6.77 10.62
C ASN A 98 -3.48 6.61 9.10
N THR A 99 -3.41 7.70 8.33
CA THR A 99 -3.50 7.66 6.86
C THR A 99 -2.12 7.76 6.18
N ILE A 100 -1.09 8.20 6.90
CA ILE A 100 0.28 8.37 6.38
C ILE A 100 1.24 7.52 7.21
N LEU A 101 2.04 6.71 6.51
CA LEU A 101 3.16 5.93 7.03
C LEU A 101 4.48 6.55 6.56
N SER A 102 5.45 6.70 7.45
CA SER A 102 6.77 7.24 7.13
C SER A 102 7.90 6.52 7.88
N ASN A 103 9.08 6.47 7.26
CA ASN A 103 10.30 5.96 7.89
C ASN A 103 11.08 7.07 8.64
N VAL A 104 10.62 8.32 8.59
CA VAL A 104 11.21 9.45 9.30
C VAL A 104 10.18 10.06 10.25
N TYR A 105 10.62 10.35 11.48
CA TYR A 105 9.79 11.01 12.47
C TYR A 105 9.37 12.41 12.00
N THR A 106 8.09 12.74 12.15
CA THR A 106 7.60 14.10 11.98
C THR A 106 6.96 14.56 13.29
N ARG A 107 6.98 15.87 13.58
CA ARG A 107 6.39 16.42 14.82
C ARG A 107 4.89 16.12 14.99
N GLU A 108 4.23 15.69 13.91
CA GLU A 108 2.80 15.34 13.88
C GLU A 108 2.54 13.85 14.11
N THR A 109 3.59 13.04 14.25
CA THR A 109 3.48 11.60 14.54
C THR A 109 3.31 11.40 16.04
N PRO A 110 2.19 10.80 16.50
CA PRO A 110 2.03 10.45 17.90
C PRO A 110 3.09 9.43 18.34
N ASP A 111 3.40 9.42 19.63
CA ASP A 111 4.33 8.47 20.22
C ASP A 111 3.99 7.02 19.85
N ALA A 112 5.03 6.20 19.74
CA ALA A 112 4.89 4.78 19.49
C ALA A 112 4.03 4.13 20.58
N VAL A 113 3.04 3.34 20.17
CA VAL A 113 2.17 2.61 21.09
C VAL A 113 2.83 1.26 21.37
N ASN A 114 3.30 1.05 22.59
CA ASN A 114 3.69 -0.30 23.02
C ASN A 114 2.41 -1.15 23.14
N HIS A 115 2.20 -2.07 22.21
CA HIS A 115 1.00 -2.89 22.13
C HIS A 115 1.37 -4.36 21.87
N PRO A 116 0.68 -5.36 22.47
CA PRO A 116 0.99 -6.78 22.26
C PRO A 116 0.86 -7.29 20.80
N LYS A 117 0.30 -6.48 19.90
CA LYS A 117 0.13 -6.80 18.47
C LYS A 117 1.14 -6.09 17.58
N GLN A 118 2.05 -5.33 18.19
CA GLN A 118 3.09 -4.59 17.48
C GLN A 118 4.05 -5.57 16.83
N LEU A 119 4.29 -5.35 15.53
CA LEU A 119 5.25 -6.11 14.74
C LEU A 119 6.67 -5.88 15.28
N GLN A 120 7.46 -6.94 15.30
CA GLN A 120 8.83 -6.95 15.83
C GLN A 120 9.89 -7.17 14.74
N THR A 121 9.52 -7.83 13.64
CA THR A 121 10.43 -8.17 12.53
C THR A 121 10.08 -7.39 11.27
N TYR A 122 8.79 -7.35 10.91
CA TYR A 122 8.33 -6.64 9.72
C TYR A 122 8.38 -5.13 9.97
N LEU A 123 9.18 -4.41 9.17
CA LEU A 123 9.44 -2.98 9.35
C LEU A 123 8.33 -2.11 8.74
N GLY A 124 7.10 -2.32 9.20
CA GLY A 124 5.91 -1.71 8.61
C GLY A 124 4.69 -1.74 9.52
N THR A 125 3.52 -1.78 8.90
CA THR A 125 2.22 -1.82 9.56
C THR A 125 1.23 -2.60 8.70
N LEU A 126 0.18 -3.13 9.32
CA LEU A 126 -0.97 -3.67 8.62
C LEU A 126 -1.97 -2.57 8.28
N GLY A 127 -2.87 -2.82 7.34
CA GLY A 127 -4.13 -2.08 7.24
C GLY A 127 -5.05 -2.38 8.43
N ASN A 128 -5.96 -1.46 8.74
CA ASN A 128 -6.91 -1.60 9.84
C ASN A 128 -7.91 -2.74 9.66
N ARG A 129 -8.06 -3.24 8.42
CA ARG A 129 -8.95 -4.34 8.05
C ARG A 129 -8.21 -5.42 7.27
N CYS A 130 -8.36 -6.66 7.71
CA CYS A 130 -7.96 -7.85 6.96
C CYS A 130 -9.14 -8.37 6.13
N PHE A 131 -8.83 -9.18 5.12
CA PHE A 131 -9.74 -9.59 4.07
C PHE A 131 -10.17 -11.04 4.27
N THR A 132 -11.46 -11.26 4.04
CA THR A 132 -12.12 -12.56 4.03
C THR A 132 -12.20 -13.10 2.61
N SER A 133 -12.54 -14.39 2.45
CA SER A 133 -12.58 -15.05 1.15
C SER A 133 -13.53 -14.41 0.13
N THR A 134 -14.53 -13.64 0.59
CA THR A 134 -15.54 -13.00 -0.26
C THR A 134 -15.24 -11.55 -0.60
N ASP A 135 -14.22 -10.96 0.02
CA ASP A 135 -13.95 -9.54 -0.12
C ASP A 135 -13.46 -9.18 -1.53
N LYS A 136 -13.94 -8.04 -2.00
CA LYS A 136 -13.46 -7.36 -3.20
C LYS A 136 -13.14 -5.94 -2.76
N ILE A 137 -11.88 -5.55 -2.82
CA ILE A 137 -11.35 -4.33 -2.20
C ILE A 137 -10.51 -3.55 -3.21
N TYR A 138 -10.65 -2.23 -3.20
CA TYR A 138 -9.81 -1.32 -3.97
C TYR A 138 -9.31 -0.20 -3.05
N PHE A 139 -8.02 0.04 -3.08
CA PHE A 139 -7.40 1.15 -2.37
C PHE A 139 -6.28 1.76 -3.22
N GLU A 140 -5.98 3.03 -2.99
CA GLU A 140 -4.91 3.74 -3.64
C GLU A 140 -3.84 4.11 -2.62
N ILE A 141 -2.59 3.98 -3.02
CA ILE A 141 -1.44 4.45 -2.27
C ILE A 141 -0.76 5.54 -3.09
N LYS A 142 -0.58 6.70 -2.47
CA LYS A 142 0.34 7.72 -2.95
C LYS A 142 1.66 7.55 -2.22
N SER A 143 2.73 7.31 -2.95
CA SER A 143 4.09 7.28 -2.42
C SER A 143 4.83 8.55 -2.79
N THR A 144 5.59 9.08 -1.85
CA THR A 144 6.49 10.21 -2.05
C THR A 144 7.80 9.89 -1.35
N PHE A 145 8.92 10.01 -2.05
CA PHE A 145 10.22 9.76 -1.47
C PHE A 145 11.32 10.70 -1.97
N ASN A 146 12.24 11.01 -1.07
CA ASN A 146 13.41 11.84 -1.29
C ASN A 146 14.67 10.99 -1.12
N ILE A 147 15.46 10.84 -2.17
CA ILE A 147 16.75 10.14 -2.07
C ILE A 147 17.75 11.09 -1.41
N LEU A 148 18.19 10.74 -0.20
CA LEU A 148 19.14 11.53 0.59
C LEU A 148 20.59 11.28 0.14
N SER A 149 20.90 10.02 -0.15
CA SER A 149 22.22 9.58 -0.62
C SER A 149 22.08 8.71 -1.86
N THR A 150 23.00 8.83 -2.81
CA THR A 150 22.99 8.03 -4.04
C THR A 150 23.08 6.56 -3.69
N MET A 151 22.10 5.78 -4.16
CA MET A 151 22.10 4.33 -3.99
C MET A 151 23.16 3.72 -4.92
N GLN A 152 23.95 2.77 -4.43
CA GLN A 152 25.01 2.18 -5.23
C GLN A 152 24.43 1.25 -6.30
N ASP A 153 25.03 1.25 -7.51
CA ASP A 153 24.56 0.42 -8.64
C ASP A 153 24.60 -1.10 -8.32
N ASN A 154 25.46 -1.53 -7.40
CA ASN A 154 25.58 -2.92 -6.94
C ASN A 154 24.60 -3.31 -5.82
N ASP A 155 23.94 -2.35 -5.16
CA ASP A 155 22.91 -2.60 -4.15
C ASP A 155 21.52 -2.51 -4.79
N THR A 156 21.19 -3.48 -5.64
CA THR A 156 19.92 -3.55 -6.37
C THR A 156 18.72 -3.98 -5.52
N ARG A 157 18.89 -4.08 -4.20
CA ARG A 157 17.87 -4.57 -3.27
C ARG A 157 17.61 -3.61 -2.12
N THR A 158 18.12 -2.38 -2.17
CA THR A 158 17.71 -1.32 -1.25
C THR A 158 16.19 -1.09 -1.38
N LEU A 159 15.41 -1.69 -0.48
CA LEU A 159 13.96 -1.49 -0.42
C LEU A 159 13.65 -0.03 -0.05
N ILE A 160 12.59 0.53 -0.62
CA ILE A 160 12.14 1.90 -0.34
C ILE A 160 10.76 1.85 0.29
N ALA A 161 9.83 1.17 -0.36
CA ALA A 161 8.48 0.96 0.13
C ALA A 161 7.94 -0.40 -0.33
N GLU A 162 6.95 -0.93 0.37
CA GLU A 162 6.29 -2.18 -0.02
C GLU A 162 4.79 -2.11 0.29
N VAL A 163 4.00 -2.70 -0.59
CA VAL A 163 2.60 -3.05 -0.34
C VAL A 163 2.43 -4.54 -0.61
N GLY A 164 1.95 -5.29 0.37
CA GLY A 164 1.76 -6.73 0.22
C GLY A 164 0.47 -7.25 0.82
N LEU A 165 0.13 -8.48 0.47
CA LEU A 165 -0.90 -9.30 1.08
C LEU A 165 -0.26 -10.50 1.73
N VAL A 166 -0.58 -10.73 2.99
CA VAL A 166 0.01 -11.83 3.77
C VAL A 166 -0.96 -12.30 4.84
N GLY A 167 -0.88 -13.58 5.19
CA GLY A 167 -1.64 -14.10 6.33
C GLY A 167 -1.25 -13.36 7.62
N ARG A 168 -2.23 -12.99 8.45
CA ARG A 168 -1.98 -12.20 9.67
C ARG A 168 -0.90 -12.80 10.59
N ASN A 169 -0.85 -14.12 10.66
CA ASN A 169 0.11 -14.88 11.48
C ASN A 169 1.48 -15.07 10.82
N LYS A 170 1.68 -14.60 9.58
CA LYS A 170 2.93 -14.77 8.84
C LYS A 170 3.67 -13.47 8.53
N VAL A 171 3.01 -12.32 8.67
CA VAL A 171 3.59 -11.01 8.33
C VAL A 171 4.90 -10.75 9.08
N ASP A 172 4.98 -11.16 10.34
CA ASP A 172 6.12 -10.85 11.21
C ASP A 172 7.22 -11.91 11.20
N ASN A 173 7.15 -12.87 10.27
CA ASN A 173 8.15 -13.93 10.14
C ASN A 173 9.41 -13.46 9.37
N TYR A 174 9.33 -12.34 8.65
CA TYR A 174 10.38 -11.80 7.80
C TYR A 174 10.37 -10.27 7.81
N PHE A 175 11.49 -9.66 7.39
CA PHE A 175 11.64 -8.20 7.33
C PHE A 175 10.78 -7.52 6.25
N TYR A 176 10.33 -8.29 5.24
CA TYR A 176 9.48 -7.82 4.13
C TYR A 176 8.53 -8.94 3.67
N VAL A 177 7.40 -8.59 3.08
CA VAL A 177 6.33 -9.54 2.71
C VAL A 177 6.77 -10.50 1.63
N GLY A 178 7.47 -10.02 0.60
CA GLY A 178 7.97 -10.84 -0.51
C GLY A 178 8.91 -11.98 -0.07
N GLY A 179 9.55 -11.83 1.10
CA GLY A 179 10.42 -12.82 1.72
C GLY A 179 9.67 -13.96 2.42
N SER A 180 8.35 -13.85 2.55
CA SER A 180 7.46 -14.80 3.20
C SER A 180 6.56 -15.52 2.17
N ASP A 181 5.52 -16.22 2.65
CA ASP A 181 4.47 -16.79 1.79
C ASP A 181 3.46 -15.73 1.28
N GLY A 182 3.75 -14.44 1.46
CA GLY A 182 2.93 -13.33 1.00
C GLY A 182 3.17 -12.96 -0.47
N TRP A 183 2.34 -12.05 -0.97
CA TRP A 183 2.45 -11.44 -2.30
C TRP A 183 2.73 -9.96 -2.11
N SER A 184 3.78 -9.42 -2.72
CA SER A 184 4.12 -8.02 -2.53
C SER A 184 4.50 -7.30 -3.81
N PHE A 185 4.29 -5.99 -3.77
CA PHE A 185 4.77 -5.04 -4.73
C PHE A 185 5.74 -4.12 -4.00
N SER A 186 7.00 -4.14 -4.41
CA SER A 186 8.08 -3.40 -3.75
C SER A 186 8.61 -2.30 -4.66
N ILE A 187 8.89 -1.14 -4.08
CA ILE A 187 9.67 -0.08 -4.71
C ILE A 187 11.09 -0.22 -4.17
N HIS A 188 12.08 -0.35 -5.06
CA HIS A 188 13.47 -0.59 -4.67
C HIS A 188 14.46 0.02 -5.68
N ASN A 189 15.72 0.13 -5.27
CA ASN A 189 16.82 0.49 -6.18
C ASN A 189 16.99 -0.59 -7.26
N CYS A 190 17.11 -0.20 -8.52
CA CYS A 190 17.40 -1.10 -9.64
C CYS A 190 18.48 -0.48 -10.51
N LEU A 191 19.73 -0.92 -10.33
CA LEU A 191 20.90 -0.30 -10.96
C LEU A 191 20.84 1.22 -10.78
N ARG A 192 20.78 2.00 -11.88
CA ARG A 192 20.77 3.47 -11.91
C ARG A 192 19.38 4.10 -11.82
N SER A 193 18.36 3.31 -11.47
CA SER A 193 16.95 3.69 -11.47
C SER A 193 16.25 3.21 -10.20
N ILE A 194 15.02 3.66 -10.00
CA ILE A 194 14.10 3.12 -8.99
C ILE A 194 13.01 2.35 -9.70
N CYS A 195 12.74 1.13 -9.25
CA CYS A 195 11.82 0.22 -9.90
C CYS A 195 10.69 -0.22 -8.96
N LEU A 196 9.58 -0.61 -9.58
CA LEU A 196 8.52 -1.40 -8.97
C LEU A 196 8.67 -2.85 -9.43
N SER A 197 8.64 -3.79 -8.50
CA SER A 197 8.68 -5.23 -8.74
C SER A 197 7.53 -5.94 -8.05
N ALA A 198 7.24 -7.16 -8.50
CA ALA A 198 6.25 -8.05 -7.90
C ALA A 198 6.97 -9.28 -7.33
N GLU A 199 6.75 -9.60 -6.06
CA GLU A 199 7.45 -10.64 -5.32
C GLU A 199 6.50 -11.63 -4.63
N HIS A 200 6.90 -12.90 -4.58
CA HIS A 200 6.23 -13.97 -3.86
C HIS A 200 7.24 -15.08 -3.52
N GLN A 201 7.21 -15.60 -2.29
CA GLN A 201 8.04 -16.75 -1.86
C GLN A 201 9.54 -16.60 -2.14
N LYS A 202 10.13 -15.43 -1.86
CA LYS A 202 11.56 -15.15 -2.08
C LYS A 202 12.00 -15.27 -3.55
N GLN A 203 11.08 -15.32 -4.52
CA GLN A 203 11.45 -15.28 -5.93
C GLN A 203 12.00 -13.89 -6.29
N ASN A 204 13.14 -13.87 -6.99
CA ASN A 204 14.01 -12.71 -7.13
C ASN A 204 13.43 -11.56 -7.99
N PHE A 205 13.90 -10.36 -7.62
CA PHE A 205 13.80 -9.02 -8.22
C PHE A 205 14.13 -8.86 -9.72
N ASP A 206 14.33 -9.94 -10.48
CA ASP A 206 15.14 -9.89 -11.70
C ASP A 206 14.45 -9.16 -12.87
N LYS A 207 13.14 -8.88 -12.77
CA LYS A 207 12.40 -8.13 -13.80
C LYS A 207 11.47 -7.09 -13.16
N PRO A 208 11.82 -5.80 -13.22
CA PRO A 208 10.92 -4.76 -12.76
C PRO A 208 9.68 -4.72 -13.65
N ILE A 209 8.51 -4.55 -13.04
CA ILE A 209 7.23 -4.38 -13.75
C ILE A 209 7.03 -2.92 -14.21
N LYS A 210 7.72 -1.96 -13.57
CA LYS A 210 7.74 -0.54 -13.97
C LYS A 210 9.00 0.14 -13.46
N ILE A 211 9.59 1.03 -14.27
CA ILE A 211 10.58 2.00 -13.79
C ILE A 211 9.82 3.21 -13.21
N ILE A 212 10.02 3.48 -11.92
CA ILE A 212 9.37 4.57 -11.19
C ILE A 212 10.17 5.87 -11.31
N SER A 213 11.50 5.78 -11.37
CA SER A 213 12.39 6.92 -11.62
C SER A 213 13.62 6.46 -12.40
N ASN A 214 14.04 7.24 -13.40
CA ASN A 214 15.28 7.00 -14.15
C ASN A 214 16.55 7.46 -13.40
N SER A 215 16.43 7.82 -12.13
CA SER A 215 17.53 8.27 -11.27
C SER A 215 17.40 7.72 -9.87
N ASN A 216 18.50 7.17 -9.36
CA ASN A 216 18.71 6.75 -7.98
C ASN A 216 19.69 7.68 -7.21
N LYS A 217 19.98 8.87 -7.77
CA LYS A 217 20.95 9.82 -7.21
C LYS A 217 20.38 10.61 -6.04
N ALA A 218 21.25 11.06 -5.15
CA ALA A 218 20.92 12.02 -4.10
C ALA A 218 20.17 13.24 -4.65
N ARG A 219 19.26 13.80 -3.84
CA ARG A 219 18.35 14.92 -4.16
C ARG A 219 17.32 14.62 -5.25
N THR A 220 17.16 13.35 -5.64
CA THR A 220 16.03 12.96 -6.49
C THR A 220 14.75 12.92 -5.64
N HIS A 221 13.74 13.66 -6.07
CA HIS A 221 12.39 13.60 -5.51
C HIS A 221 11.50 12.79 -6.45
N VAL A 222 10.73 11.86 -5.89
CA VAL A 222 9.80 11.03 -6.65
C VAL A 222 8.46 11.00 -5.94
N SER A 223 7.39 11.17 -6.70
CA SER A 223 6.02 11.00 -6.22
C SER A 223 5.23 10.24 -7.27
N GLY A 224 4.41 9.30 -6.82
CA GLY A 224 3.57 8.51 -7.70
C GLY A 224 2.34 7.98 -6.98
N ARG A 225 1.38 7.46 -7.75
CA ARG A 225 0.19 6.83 -7.20
C ARG A 225 -0.07 5.47 -7.84
N LEU A 226 -0.27 4.47 -7.00
CA LEU A 226 -0.62 3.12 -7.40
C LEU A 226 -1.99 2.77 -6.84
N GLY A 227 -2.81 2.12 -7.66
CA GLY A 227 -4.06 1.50 -7.26
C GLY A 227 -3.83 0.02 -7.00
N PHE A 228 -4.48 -0.51 -5.98
CA PHE A 228 -4.42 -1.92 -5.62
C PHE A 228 -5.82 -2.48 -5.64
N PHE A 229 -6.01 -3.53 -6.43
CA PHE A 229 -7.27 -4.22 -6.54
C PHE A 229 -7.11 -5.64 -6.02
N VAL A 230 -7.94 -6.00 -5.04
CA VAL A 230 -7.94 -7.30 -4.39
C VAL A 230 -9.29 -7.94 -4.63
N ASN A 231 -9.28 -9.17 -5.17
CA ASN A 231 -10.48 -9.96 -5.37
C ASN A 231 -10.27 -11.33 -4.75
N MET A 232 -10.71 -11.51 -3.51
CA MET A 232 -10.50 -12.75 -2.77
C MET A 232 -11.33 -13.91 -3.33
N ASN A 233 -12.49 -13.63 -3.95
CA ASN A 233 -13.29 -14.63 -4.67
C ASN A 233 -12.52 -15.21 -5.86
N ARG A 234 -11.85 -14.35 -6.63
CA ARG A 234 -11.01 -14.76 -7.78
C ARG A 234 -9.58 -15.11 -7.39
N LYS A 235 -9.19 -14.90 -6.13
CA LYS A 235 -7.81 -15.05 -5.62
C LYS A 235 -6.82 -14.20 -6.41
N GLU A 236 -7.18 -12.95 -6.68
CA GLU A 236 -6.40 -12.00 -7.48
C GLU A 236 -5.93 -10.81 -6.65
N PHE A 237 -4.70 -10.39 -6.88
CA PHE A 237 -4.14 -9.15 -6.34
C PHE A 237 -3.39 -8.40 -7.44
N SER A 238 -3.96 -7.28 -7.88
CA SER A 238 -3.47 -6.48 -8.99
C SER A 238 -2.94 -5.14 -8.51
N VAL A 239 -1.86 -4.69 -9.15
CA VAL A 239 -1.37 -3.31 -9.05
C VAL A 239 -1.64 -2.57 -10.35
N ILE A 240 -2.12 -1.34 -10.22
CA ILE A 240 -2.59 -0.48 -11.29
C ILE A 240 -1.80 0.82 -11.20
N ASP A 241 -1.23 1.23 -12.32
CA ASP A 241 -0.70 2.57 -12.48
C ASP A 241 -1.86 3.57 -12.57
N LYS A 242 -1.94 4.53 -11.65
CA LYS A 242 -3.04 5.49 -11.62
C LYS A 242 -2.90 6.61 -12.64
N GLU A 243 -1.71 6.86 -13.16
CA GLU A 243 -1.48 7.92 -14.13
C GLU A 243 -1.97 7.46 -15.51
N THR A 244 -1.60 6.24 -15.89
CA THR A 244 -1.98 5.63 -17.17
C THR A 244 -3.26 4.80 -17.09
N MET A 245 -3.73 4.52 -15.88
CA MET A 245 -4.86 3.61 -15.59
C MET A 245 -4.65 2.19 -16.15
N THR A 246 -3.40 1.71 -16.19
CA THR A 246 -3.04 0.37 -16.68
C THR A 246 -2.77 -0.60 -15.54
N ILE A 247 -3.24 -1.85 -15.67
CA ILE A 247 -2.79 -2.94 -14.80
C ILE A 247 -1.33 -3.23 -15.13
N LEU A 248 -0.43 -3.10 -14.16
CA LEU A 248 0.99 -3.42 -14.36
C LEU A 248 1.25 -4.91 -14.10
N HIS A 249 0.59 -5.49 -13.10
CA HIS A 249 0.74 -6.90 -12.74
C HIS A 249 -0.48 -7.41 -11.97
N THR A 250 -0.73 -8.72 -12.05
CA THR A 250 -1.75 -9.41 -11.25
C THR A 250 -1.20 -10.73 -10.74
N PHE A 251 -1.12 -10.87 -9.42
CA PHE A 251 -0.95 -12.16 -8.79
C PHE A 251 -2.23 -12.97 -8.90
N GLN A 252 -2.06 -14.24 -9.24
CA GLN A 252 -3.11 -15.24 -9.27
C GLN A 252 -2.93 -16.21 -8.10
N ARG A 253 -4.02 -16.89 -7.71
CA ARG A 253 -4.02 -17.89 -6.61
C ARG A 253 -3.60 -17.32 -5.26
N VAL A 254 -3.89 -16.03 -5.02
CA VAL A 254 -3.72 -15.36 -3.72
C VAL A 254 -4.61 -16.02 -2.68
N SER A 255 -4.02 -16.80 -1.77
CA SER A 255 -4.76 -17.49 -0.71
C SER A 255 -3.89 -17.88 0.46
N SER A 256 -4.37 -17.66 1.67
CA SER A 256 -3.67 -18.00 2.92
C SER A 256 -4.64 -18.72 3.85
N PRO A 257 -4.19 -19.65 4.70
CA PRO A 257 -5.02 -20.19 5.77
C PRO A 257 -5.41 -19.06 6.74
N GLY A 258 -6.69 -18.68 6.77
CA GLY A 258 -7.21 -17.62 7.63
C GLY A 258 -7.29 -16.25 6.95
N GLU A 259 -7.22 -15.19 7.76
CA GLU A 259 -7.34 -13.80 7.30
C GLU A 259 -6.06 -13.34 6.58
N ILE A 260 -6.24 -12.74 5.39
CA ILE A 260 -5.17 -12.07 4.65
C ILE A 260 -5.23 -10.59 4.97
N CYS A 261 -4.14 -10.02 5.46
CA CYS A 261 -4.07 -8.59 5.75
C CYS A 261 -3.24 -7.87 4.69
N PRO A 262 -3.63 -6.66 4.29
CA PRO A 262 -2.73 -5.78 3.57
C PRO A 262 -1.64 -5.28 4.53
N ALA A 263 -0.40 -5.32 4.07
CA ALA A 263 0.79 -4.92 4.81
C ALA A 263 1.53 -3.84 4.03
N PHE A 264 2.06 -2.86 4.76
CA PHE A 264 2.68 -1.66 4.21
C PHE A 264 3.97 -1.40 4.94
N ALA A 265 5.04 -1.14 4.21
CA ALA A 265 6.34 -0.82 4.81
C ALA A 265 7.06 0.30 4.07
N VAL A 266 7.95 0.94 4.81
CA VAL A 266 8.79 2.05 4.39
C VAL A 266 10.17 1.82 5.00
N TYR A 267 11.22 1.85 4.18
CA TYR A 267 12.52 1.29 4.54
C TYR A 267 13.65 2.31 4.42
N ASN A 268 14.83 1.96 4.94
CA ASN A 268 16.11 2.64 4.68
C ASN A 268 16.14 4.16 4.93
N PRO A 269 15.77 4.64 6.14
CA PRO A 269 15.70 6.08 6.45
C PRO A 269 17.04 6.83 6.36
N ARG A 270 18.18 6.11 6.36
CA ARG A 270 19.51 6.69 6.16
C ARG A 270 19.78 7.12 4.71
N VAL A 271 19.07 6.52 3.75
CA VAL A 271 19.33 6.68 2.31
C VAL A 271 18.15 7.35 1.62
N VAL A 272 16.93 7.13 2.10
CA VAL A 272 15.70 7.64 1.49
C VAL A 272 14.68 8.02 2.56
N GLU A 273 14.09 9.20 2.45
CA GLU A 273 12.90 9.55 3.23
C GLU A 273 11.67 9.12 2.44
N VAL A 274 10.75 8.41 3.08
CA VAL A 274 9.58 7.84 2.42
C VAL A 274 8.33 8.21 3.17
N LYS A 275 7.29 8.58 2.42
CA LYS A 275 5.92 8.76 2.88
C LYS A 275 4.98 7.97 1.99
N VAL A 276 4.11 7.21 2.61
CA VAL A 276 3.07 6.40 1.98
C VAL A 276 1.74 6.84 2.56
N GLU A 277 0.89 7.42 1.72
CA GLU A 277 -0.44 7.90 2.06
C GLU A 277 -1.49 6.94 1.48
N MET A 278 -2.39 6.49 2.33
CA MET A 278 -3.48 5.59 1.95
C MET A 278 -4.77 6.36 1.73
N THR A 279 -5.38 6.15 0.58
CA THR A 279 -6.71 6.67 0.25
C THR A 279 -7.57 5.55 -0.31
N TYR A 280 -8.65 5.16 0.37
CA TYR A 280 -9.61 4.24 -0.26
C TYR A 280 -10.51 5.02 -1.22
N SER A 281 -10.75 4.41 -2.37
CA SER A 281 -11.83 4.81 -3.25
C SER A 281 -12.87 3.69 -3.22
N TYR A 282 -13.96 3.91 -2.50
CA TYR A 282 -15.08 2.96 -2.40
C TYR A 282 -15.91 2.85 -3.68
N ASP A 283 -15.53 3.54 -4.76
CA ASP A 283 -16.29 3.54 -6.00
C ASP A 283 -15.89 2.35 -6.89
N PHE A 284 -16.33 1.16 -6.49
CA PHE A 284 -16.21 -0.08 -7.27
C PHE A 284 -16.78 0.02 -8.69
N GLN A 285 -17.67 0.99 -8.94
CA GLN A 285 -18.27 1.23 -10.25
C GLN A 285 -17.33 1.99 -11.20
N LYS A 286 -16.16 2.44 -10.72
CA LYS A 286 -15.06 3.02 -11.51
C LYS A 286 -13.76 2.24 -11.39
N ILE A 287 -13.82 0.93 -11.14
CA ILE A 287 -12.73 0.09 -11.68
C ILE A 287 -12.85 0.29 -13.19
N PRO A 288 -11.85 0.90 -13.87
CA PRO A 288 -11.88 0.95 -15.32
C PRO A 288 -12.15 -0.45 -15.82
N VAL A 289 -13.03 -0.60 -16.79
CA VAL A 289 -13.04 -1.82 -17.60
C VAL A 289 -11.66 -1.86 -18.22
N PHE A 290 -10.75 -2.59 -17.59
CA PHE A 290 -9.38 -2.70 -18.05
C PHE A 290 -9.47 -3.56 -19.30
N ASN A 291 -9.17 -2.96 -20.45
CA ASN A 291 -8.89 -3.72 -21.64
C ASN A 291 -7.66 -4.58 -21.32
N VAL A 292 -7.90 -5.85 -21.02
CA VAL A 292 -6.86 -6.86 -21.06
C VAL A 292 -6.47 -6.94 -22.53
N ILE A 293 -5.40 -6.26 -22.91
CA ILE A 293 -4.76 -6.51 -24.20
C ILE A 293 -4.08 -7.87 -24.01
N ALA A 294 -4.72 -8.91 -24.55
CA ALA A 294 -4.16 -10.24 -24.68
C ALA A 294 -3.06 -10.25 -25.76
#